data_AF-A0A0P7M119-F1
#
_entry.id   AF-A0A0P7M119-F1
#
_cell.length_a   1.000
_cell.length_b   1.000
_cell.length_c   1.000
_cell.angle_alpha   90.00
_cell.angle_beta   90.00
_cell.angle_gamma   90.00
#
_symmetry.space_group_name_H-M   'P 1'
#
loop_
_entity.id
_entity.type
_entity.pdbx_description
1 polymer ?
#
loop_
_entity_poly.entity_id
_entity_poly.type
_entity_poly.pdbx_seq_one_letter_code
_entity_poly.pdbx_strand_id
1 'polypeptide(L)'
;MSANTATLSDIDGEWYEMAVSSATEAGFVNGYEDGNFRPNDFVSREELAVMLSRMIEYDGSADLNAPENHSIQFIDSKDVSEWGY
;
A
#
# COMPACT_ATOMS: atom_id res chain seq x y z
N MET A 1 0.58 -7.62 19.77
CA MET A 1 1.54 -7.95 18.70
C MET A 1 2.68 -6.96 18.84
N SER A 2 3.91 -7.40 19.12
CA SER A 2 5.04 -6.47 19.22
C SER A 2 5.39 -5.99 17.82
N ALA A 3 5.21 -4.69 17.56
CA ALA A 3 5.79 -4.06 16.40
C ALA A 3 7.30 -4.26 16.50
N ASN A 4 7.86 -5.05 15.60
CA ASN A 4 9.30 -5.12 15.42
C ASN A 4 9.67 -3.77 14.81
N THR A 5 10.02 -2.79 15.64
CA THR A 5 10.57 -1.51 15.21
C THR A 5 11.93 -1.80 14.60
N ALA A 6 11.93 -2.28 13.36
CA ALA A 6 13.12 -2.37 12.54
C ALA A 6 13.61 -0.94 12.38
N THR A 7 14.66 -0.60 13.13
CA THR A 7 15.34 0.68 13.02
C THR A 7 15.99 0.71 11.64
N LEU A 8 15.43 1.51 10.74
CA LEU A 8 15.95 1.70 9.39
C LEU A 8 17.19 2.61 9.49
N SER A 9 18.36 2.10 9.10
CA SER A 9 19.63 2.76 9.41
C SER A 9 19.98 3.92 8.48
N ASP A 10 19.40 3.94 7.29
CA ASP A 10 19.67 4.91 6.22
C ASP A 10 18.69 6.10 6.21
N ILE A 11 17.87 6.26 7.25
CA ILE A 11 16.94 7.38 7.39
C ILE A 11 17.27 8.31 8.57
N ASP A 12 18.23 7.96 9.42
CA ASP A 12 18.56 8.71 10.65
C ASP A 12 19.05 10.14 10.36
N GLY A 13 18.36 11.14 10.90
CA GLY A 13 18.68 12.55 10.73
C GLY A 13 18.25 13.14 9.38
N GLU A 14 17.56 12.38 8.54
CA GLU A 14 17.10 12.81 7.22
C GLU A 14 15.74 13.50 7.29
N TRP A 15 15.46 14.41 6.35
CA TRP A 15 14.21 15.18 6.36
C TRP A 15 12.95 14.31 6.20
N TYR A 16 13.09 13.10 5.65
CA TYR A 16 12.01 12.12 5.47
C TYR A 16 11.93 11.08 6.60
N GLU A 17 12.82 11.12 7.59
CA GLU A 17 12.89 10.14 8.69
C GLU A 17 11.51 9.92 9.34
N MET A 18 10.85 11.02 9.69
CA MET A 18 9.55 10.98 10.36
C MET A 18 8.48 10.34 9.47
N ALA A 19 8.47 10.66 8.17
CA ALA A 19 7.51 10.11 7.24
C ALA A 19 7.70 8.60 7.04
N VAL A 20 8.95 8.15 6.87
CA VAL A 20 9.29 6.73 6.71
C VAL A 20 9.01 5.96 7.99
N SER A 21 9.34 6.53 9.15
CA SER A 21 9.06 5.92 10.46
C SER A 21 7.56 5.72 10.67
N SER A 22 6.73 6.75 10.41
CA SER A 22 5.27 6.62 10.52
C SER A 22 4.70 5.61 9.52
N ALA A 23 5.20 5.58 8.28
CA ALA A 23 4.78 4.60 7.28
C ALA A 23 5.18 3.17 7.69
N THR A 24 6.30 3.00 8.38
CA THR A 24 6.77 1.71 8.90
C THR A 24 5.91 1.26 10.08
N GLU A 25 5.60 2.15 11.02
CA GLU A 25 4.72 1.88 12.15
C GLU A 25 3.30 1.52 11.71
N ALA A 26 2.79 2.16 10.66
CA ALA A 26 1.50 1.84 10.05
C ALA A 26 1.52 0.55 9.21
N GLY A 27 2.70 -0.06 9.01
CA GLY A 27 2.87 -1.28 8.23
C GLY A 27 2.80 -1.08 6.71
N PHE A 28 2.82 0.16 6.22
CA PHE A 28 2.78 0.47 4.79
C PHE A 28 4.08 0.02 4.10
N VAL A 29 5.20 0.23 4.79
CA VAL A 29 6.55 -0.14 4.36
C VAL A 29 7.26 -0.91 5.49
N ASN A 30 8.22 -1.78 5.17
CA ASN A 30 8.95 -2.57 6.18
C ASN A 30 10.48 -2.44 6.05
N GLY A 31 10.98 -1.72 5.04
CA GLY A 31 12.38 -1.77 4.64
C GLY A 31 12.79 -3.14 4.08
N TYR A 32 14.10 -3.31 3.91
CA TYR A 32 14.72 -4.53 3.39
C TYR A 32 15.39 -5.33 4.52
N GLU A 33 15.77 -6.58 4.24
CA GLU A 33 16.40 -7.48 5.21
C GLU A 33 17.73 -6.96 5.78
N ASP A 34 18.37 -6.03 5.08
CA ASP A 34 19.60 -5.36 5.50
C ASP A 34 19.37 -4.19 6.48
N GLY A 35 18.11 -3.90 6.83
CA GLY A 35 17.75 -2.82 7.74
C GLY A 35 17.75 -1.43 7.08
N ASN A 36 17.66 -1.35 5.75
CA ASN A 36 17.57 -0.08 5.02
C ASN A 36 16.18 0.14 4.41
N PHE A 37 15.82 1.40 4.21
CA PHE A 37 14.64 1.83 3.46
C PHE A 37 14.94 2.00 1.96
N ARG A 38 16.16 2.42 1.64
CA ARG A 38 16.66 2.78 0.30
C ARG A 38 15.86 3.91 -0.36
N PRO A 39 15.87 5.13 0.21
CA PRO A 39 15.05 6.25 -0.24
C PRO A 39 15.36 6.73 -1.67
N ASN A 40 16.54 6.40 -2.20
CA ASN A 40 17.00 6.81 -3.53
C ASN A 40 16.81 5.72 -4.60
N ASP A 41 16.35 4.53 -4.22
CA ASP A 41 16.08 3.46 -5.18
C ASP A 41 14.75 3.71 -5.92
N PHE A 42 14.65 3.21 -7.15
CA PHE A 42 13.39 3.23 -7.87
C PHE A 42 12.40 2.24 -7.25
N VAL A 43 11.18 2.69 -7.00
CA VAL A 43 10.07 1.82 -6.64
C VAL A 43 9.50 1.14 -7.88
N SER A 44 9.32 -0.18 -7.81
CA SER A 44 8.61 -0.93 -8.86
C SER A 44 7.10 -0.68 -8.80
N ARG A 45 6.40 -1.01 -9.89
CA ARG A 45 4.93 -0.88 -9.93
C ARG A 45 4.27 -1.83 -8.93
N GLU A 46 4.86 -3.02 -8.77
CA GLU A 46 4.42 -4.05 -7.84
C GLU A 46 4.58 -3.59 -6.40
N GLU A 47 5.73 -3.03 -6.01
CA GLU A 47 5.96 -2.51 -4.66
C GLU A 47 5.01 -1.35 -4.35
N LEU A 48 4.81 -0.43 -5.29
CA LEU A 48 3.85 0.66 -5.13
C LEU A 48 2.43 0.14 -4.92
N ALA A 49 2.00 -0.86 -5.70
CA ALA A 49 0.68 -1.46 -5.57
C ALA A 49 0.48 -2.11 -4.19
N VAL A 50 1.51 -2.80 -3.67
CA VAL A 50 1.47 -3.40 -2.33
C VAL A 50 1.38 -2.33 -1.24
N MET A 51 2.15 -1.24 -1.35
CA MET A 51 2.04 -0.12 -0.39
C MET A 51 0.62 0.46 -0.38
N LEU A 52 0.04 0.70 -1.56
CA LEU A 52 -1.30 1.26 -1.70
C LEU A 52 -2.38 0.32 -1.14
N SER A 53 -2.27 -0.98 -1.42
CA SER A 53 -3.16 -2.01 -0.88
C SER A 53 -3.20 -1.95 0.66
N ARG A 54 -2.04 -1.86 1.31
CA ARG A 54 -1.94 -1.78 2.77
C ARG A 54 -2.54 -0.49 3.33
N MET A 55 -2.35 0.63 2.63
CA MET A 55 -2.94 1.91 3.02
C MET A 55 -4.47 1.89 2.94
N ILE A 56 -5.03 1.30 1.88
CA ILE A 56 -6.48 1.16 1.70
C ILE A 56 -7.08 0.27 2.78
N GLU A 57 -6.42 -0.85 3.10
CA GLU A 57 -6.83 -1.75 4.17
C GLU A 57 -6.78 -1.05 5.54
N TYR A 58 -5.73 -0.25 5.79
CA TYR A 58 -5.58 0.53 7.02
C TYR A 58 -6.65 1.61 7.20
N ASP A 59 -7.02 2.30 6.12
CA ASP A 59 -8.09 3.32 6.12
C ASP A 59 -9.49 2.68 6.24
N GLY A 60 -9.62 1.39 5.91
CA GLY A 60 -10.90 0.67 5.91
C GLY A 60 -11.87 1.16 4.83
N SER A 61 -11.38 1.95 3.86
CA SER A 61 -12.17 2.53 2.78
C SER A 61 -12.49 1.55 1.66
N ALA A 62 -11.80 0.41 1.60
CA ALA A 62 -12.20 -0.71 0.76
C ALA A 62 -11.99 -2.04 1.48
N ASP A 63 -12.97 -2.94 1.35
CA ASP A 63 -12.82 -4.33 1.73
C ASP A 63 -12.09 -5.07 0.59
N LEU A 64 -10.77 -5.16 0.69
CA LEU A 64 -9.94 -5.90 -0.27
C LEU A 64 -10.17 -7.43 -0.20
N ASN A 65 -10.84 -7.91 0.84
CA ASN A 65 -11.24 -9.31 1.01
C ASN A 65 -12.71 -9.55 0.65
N ALA A 66 -13.41 -8.52 0.15
CA ALA A 66 -14.77 -8.69 -0.33
C ALA A 66 -14.76 -9.76 -1.43
N PRO A 67 -15.71 -10.72 -1.40
CA PRO A 67 -15.84 -11.67 -2.49
C PRO A 67 -15.96 -10.90 -3.81
N GLU A 68 -15.32 -11.40 -4.87
CA GLU A 68 -15.29 -10.80 -6.22
C GLU A 68 -16.68 -10.69 -6.90
N ASN A 69 -17.76 -10.59 -6.14
CA ASN A 69 -19.05 -10.15 -6.64
C ASN A 69 -19.09 -8.60 -6.71
N HIS A 70 -18.06 -7.99 -7.30
CA HIS A 70 -18.15 -6.63 -7.76
C HIS A 70 -19.04 -6.62 -9.00
N SER A 71 -20.36 -6.63 -8.77
CA SER A 71 -21.26 -6.03 -9.75
C SER A 71 -20.89 -4.57 -9.83
N ILE A 72 -19.98 -4.22 -10.75
CA ILE A 72 -19.59 -2.84 -10.99
C ILE A 72 -20.82 -2.16 -11.58
N GLN A 73 -21.60 -1.52 -10.71
CA GLN A 73 -22.82 -0.81 -11.10
C GLN A 73 -22.42 0.52 -11.71
N PHE A 74 -22.08 0.51 -12.99
CA PHE A 74 -21.96 1.74 -13.75
C PHE A 74 -23.37 2.34 -13.94
N ILE A 75 -23.47 3.67 -13.84
CA ILE A 75 -24.77 4.38 -13.90
C ILE A 75 -25.49 4.19 -15.25
N ASP A 76 -24.70 3.91 -16.29
CA ASP A 76 -25.03 3.57 -17.67
C ASP A 76 -24.99 2.06 -17.93
N SER A 77 -24.99 1.21 -16.89
CA SER A 77 -25.13 -0.25 -17.03
C SER A 77 -26.34 -0.68 -17.86
N LYS A 78 -27.31 0.21 -18.03
CA LYS A 78 -28.54 0.04 -18.84
C LYS A 78 -28.29 0.26 -20.35
N ASP A 79 -27.17 0.89 -20.70
CA ASP A 79 -26.80 1.30 -22.05
C ASP A 79 -25.70 0.41 -22.66
N VAL A 80 -25.06 -0.45 -21.86
CA VAL A 80 -24.08 -1.43 -22.34
C VAL A 80 -24.81 -2.67 -22.84
N SER A 81 -24.58 -3.01 -24.12
CA SER A 81 -25.18 -4.17 -24.78
C SER A 81 -24.47 -5.48 -24.39
N GLU A 82 -25.19 -6.60 -24.44
CA GLU A 82 -24.77 -7.98 -24.07
C GLU A 82 -23.48 -8.53 -24.72
N TRP A 83 -22.87 -7.83 -25.69
CA TRP A 83 -21.61 -8.27 -26.32
C TRP A 83 -20.37 -8.02 -25.47
N GLY A 84 -20.51 -7.28 -24.36
CA GLY A 84 -19.42 -6.85 -23.48
C GLY A 84 -19.29 -7.62 -22.15
N TYR A 85 -19.83 -8.83 -22.07
CA TYR A 85 -19.57 -9.79 -20.98
C TYR A 85 -18.82 -11.02 -21.50
#